data_AF-A0A1V0GER4-F1
#
_entry.id   AF-A0A1V0GER4-F1
#
_cell.length_a   1.000
_cell.length_b   1.000
_cell.length_c   1.000
_cell.angle_alpha   90.00
_cell.angle_beta   90.00
_cell.angle_gamma   90.00
#
_symmetry.space_group_name_H-M   'P 1'
#
loop_
_entity.id
_entity.type
_entity.pdbx_description
1 polymer ?
#
loop_
_entity_poly.entity_id
_entity_poly.type
_entity_poly.pdbx_seq_one_letter_code
_entity_poly.pdbx_strand_id
1 'polypeptide(L)'
;MTITKEQETTVEMTLMDYLLDMEDFIQGQKTLNAMNVRRPKAALVKIIQADLDDFKQNGFEDGGEDFAENLTLTITALENMTDDEYTKLKQDILEFEPGS
;
A
#
# COMPACT_ATOMS: atom_id res chain seq x y z
N MET A 1 13.54 -6.95 10.43
CA MET A 1 12.60 -6.50 11.48
C MET A 1 11.33 -7.29 11.29
N THR A 2 10.70 -7.82 12.34
CA THR A 2 9.42 -8.54 12.20
C THR A 2 8.31 -7.58 12.61
N ILE A 3 7.42 -7.25 11.68
CA ILE A 3 6.20 -6.47 11.96
C ILE A 3 5.15 -7.38 12.60
N THR A 4 4.22 -6.82 13.38
CA THR A 4 3.10 -7.59 13.95
C THR A 4 2.09 -7.96 12.86
N LYS A 5 1.21 -8.94 13.11
CA LYS A 5 0.16 -9.32 12.15
C LYS A 5 -0.80 -8.16 11.81
N GLU A 6 -1.08 -7.32 12.78
CA GLU A 6 -1.89 -6.11 12.57
C GLU A 6 -1.17 -5.14 11.64
N GLN A 7 0.14 -4.95 11.83
CA GLN A 7 0.97 -4.14 10.93
C GLN A 7 1.07 -4.75 9.54
N GLU A 8 1.15 -6.08 9.40
CA GLU A 8 1.07 -6.77 8.09
C GLU A 8 -0.24 -6.45 7.38
N THR A 9 -1.36 -6.51 8.10
CA THR A 9 -2.69 -6.18 7.55
C THR A 9 -2.73 -4.72 7.09
N THR A 10 -2.21 -3.79 7.89
CA THR A 10 -2.14 -2.36 7.50
C THR A 10 -1.29 -2.16 6.25
N VAL A 11 -0.15 -2.83 6.15
CA VAL A 11 0.73 -2.76 4.97
C VAL A 11 0.02 -3.30 3.73
N GLU A 12 -0.66 -4.45 3.85
CA GLU A 12 -1.43 -5.05 2.76
C GLU A 12 -2.54 -4.12 2.27
N MET A 13 -3.38 -3.63 3.19
CA MET A 13 -4.49 -2.73 2.86
C MET A 13 -3.97 -1.43 2.22
N THR A 14 -2.91 -0.84 2.76
CA THR A 14 -2.31 0.38 2.18
C THR A 14 -1.80 0.07 0.76
N LEU A 15 -1.12 -1.05 0.55
CA LEU A 15 -0.63 -1.43 -0.77
C LEU A 15 -1.75 -1.74 -1.77
N MET A 16 -2.90 -2.24 -1.32
CA MET A 16 -4.07 -2.43 -2.18
C MET A 16 -4.53 -1.10 -2.80
N ASP A 17 -4.55 0.00 -2.04
CA ASP A 17 -4.90 1.33 -2.55
C ASP A 17 -3.98 1.80 -3.70
N TYR A 18 -2.73 1.32 -3.72
CA TYR A 18 -1.77 1.67 -4.76
C TYR A 18 -1.77 0.72 -5.95
N LEU A 19 -2.16 -0.53 -5.76
CA LEU A 19 -2.04 -1.61 -6.75
C LEU A 19 -3.36 -1.92 -7.45
N LEU A 20 -4.48 -1.64 -6.80
CA LEU A 20 -5.83 -1.94 -7.25
C LEU A 20 -6.62 -0.64 -7.39
N ASP A 21 -7.67 -0.69 -8.21
CA ASP A 21 -8.73 0.29 -8.14
C ASP A 21 -9.71 -0.14 -7.05
N MET A 22 -9.70 0.58 -5.93
CA MET A 22 -10.47 0.20 -4.75
C MET A 22 -11.96 0.48 -4.90
N GLU A 23 -12.35 1.43 -5.76
CA GLU A 23 -13.77 1.68 -6.06
C GLU A 23 -14.38 0.49 -6.79
N ASP A 24 -13.66 -0.04 -7.79
CA ASP A 24 -14.03 -1.28 -8.48
C ASP A 24 -13.98 -2.48 -7.53
N PHE A 25 -12.93 -2.56 -6.70
CA PHE A 25 -12.70 -3.69 -5.78
C PHE A 25 -13.85 -3.87 -4.79
N ILE A 26 -14.32 -2.77 -4.19
CA ILE A 26 -15.47 -2.79 -3.26
C ILE A 26 -16.77 -3.20 -3.98
N GLN A 27 -16.86 -2.97 -5.29
CA GLN A 27 -18.00 -3.38 -6.13
C GLN A 27 -17.91 -4.82 -6.64
N GLY A 28 -16.90 -5.60 -6.22
CA GLY A 28 -16.74 -6.98 -6.67
C GLY A 28 -15.92 -7.12 -7.96
N GLN A 29 -15.26 -6.06 -8.43
CA GLN A 29 -14.48 -6.06 -9.67
C GLN A 29 -12.99 -5.83 -9.37
N LYS A 30 -12.12 -6.67 -9.95
CA LYS A 30 -10.68 -6.51 -9.79
C LYS A 30 -10.09 -5.73 -10.97
N THR A 31 -9.85 -4.45 -10.78
CA THR A 31 -9.10 -3.61 -11.72
C THR A 31 -7.73 -3.27 -11.13
N LEU A 32 -6.67 -3.42 -11.93
CA LEU A 32 -5.30 -3.19 -11.48
C LEU A 32 -4.82 -1.80 -11.89
N ASN A 33 -4.07 -1.14 -11.00
CA ASN A 33 -3.21 -0.03 -11.39
C ASN A 33 -1.99 -0.57 -12.15
N ALA A 34 -2.15 -0.77 -13.45
CA ALA A 34 -1.15 -1.42 -14.31
C ALA A 34 0.23 -0.72 -14.28
N MET A 35 0.27 0.58 -14.01
CA MET A 35 1.52 1.31 -13.87
C MET A 35 2.24 0.92 -12.57
N ASN A 36 1.53 0.93 -11.44
CA ASN A 36 2.11 0.64 -10.13
C ASN A 36 2.47 -0.85 -9.98
N VAL A 37 1.67 -1.77 -10.53
CA VAL A 37 1.97 -3.22 -10.51
C VAL A 37 3.33 -3.56 -11.14
N ARG A 38 3.72 -2.82 -12.19
CA ARG A 38 5.00 -3.01 -12.91
C ARG A 38 6.19 -2.36 -12.21
N ARG A 39 5.95 -1.50 -11.21
CA ARG A 39 7.04 -0.78 -10.53
C ARG A 39 7.79 -1.70 -9.58
N PRO A 40 9.12 -1.53 -9.46
CA PRO A 40 9.89 -2.15 -8.40
C PRO A 40 9.56 -1.51 -7.04
N LYS A 41 9.86 -2.23 -5.95
CA LYS A 41 9.65 -1.78 -4.56
C LYS A 41 10.10 -0.35 -4.32
N ALA A 42 11.33 -0.04 -4.71
CA ALA A 42 11.92 1.29 -4.52
C ALA A 42 11.17 2.42 -5.22
N ALA A 43 10.52 2.14 -6.35
CA ALA A 43 9.70 3.13 -7.04
C ALA A 43 8.33 3.30 -6.39
N LEU A 44 7.76 2.22 -5.83
CA LEU A 44 6.51 2.30 -5.07
C LEU A 44 6.70 3.07 -3.76
N VAL A 45 7.78 2.79 -3.01
CA VAL A 45 8.14 3.55 -1.80
C VAL A 45 8.19 5.05 -2.07
N LYS A 46 8.81 5.47 -3.18
CA LYS A 46 8.87 6.90 -3.55
C LYS A 46 7.50 7.53 -3.84
N ILE A 47 6.55 6.77 -4.35
CA ILE A 47 5.18 7.25 -4.58
C ILE A 47 4.50 7.47 -3.24
N ILE A 48 4.55 6.46 -2.37
CA ILE A 48 3.96 6.52 -1.02
C ILE A 48 4.59 7.68 -0.21
N GLN A 49 5.90 7.88 -0.34
CA GLN A 49 6.60 8.99 0.29
C GLN A 49 6.12 10.35 -0.20
N ALA A 50 5.91 10.50 -1.51
CA ALA A 50 5.43 11.74 -2.11
C ALA A 50 4.02 12.07 -1.63
N ASP A 51 3.13 11.07 -1.54
CA ASP A 51 1.78 11.27 -1.01
C ASP A 51 1.83 11.68 0.47
N LEU A 52 2.63 10.99 1.29
CA LEU A 52 2.83 11.34 2.70
C LEU A 52 3.35 12.77 2.87
N ASP A 53 4.29 13.20 2.03
CA ASP A 53 4.83 14.56 2.05
C ASP A 53 3.77 15.59 1.63
N ASP A 54 2.92 15.26 0.65
CA ASP A 54 1.79 16.11 0.24
C ASP A 54 0.77 16.26 1.37
N PHE A 55 0.38 15.16 2.04
CA PHE A 55 -0.49 15.18 3.22
C PHE A 55 0.07 16.07 4.34
N LYS A 56 1.37 15.95 4.64
CA LYS A 56 2.02 16.78 5.66
C LYS A 56 2.06 18.26 5.31
N GLN A 57 2.14 18.61 4.02
CA GLN A 57 2.22 19.99 3.56
C GLN A 57 0.85 20.67 3.46
N ASN A 58 -0.17 19.94 2.99
CA ASN A 58 -1.50 20.48 2.75
C ASN A 58 -2.43 20.34 3.95
N GLY A 59 -2.03 19.58 4.98
CA GLY A 59 -2.79 19.35 6.20
C GLY A 59 -3.73 18.15 6.09
N PHE A 60 -4.16 17.66 7.25
CA PHE A 60 -5.09 16.54 7.34
C PHE A 60 -6.54 17.05 7.29
N GLU A 61 -7.37 16.45 6.43
CA GLU A 61 -8.81 16.44 6.69
C GLU A 61 -9.08 15.58 7.94
N ASP A 62 -10.26 15.70 8.57
CA ASP A 62 -10.62 14.89 9.74
C ASP A 62 -10.42 13.38 9.43
N GLY A 63 -9.54 12.72 10.18
CA GLY A 63 -9.14 11.32 9.95
C GLY A 63 -7.88 11.10 9.09
N GLY A 64 -7.25 12.16 8.58
CA GLY A 64 -6.03 12.05 7.76
C GLY A 64 -4.76 11.69 8.55
N GLU A 65 -4.75 11.88 9.87
CA GLU A 65 -3.61 11.52 10.73
C GLU A 65 -3.38 10.01 10.74
N ASP A 66 -4.45 9.22 10.91
CA ASP A 66 -4.40 7.74 10.88
C ASP A 66 -3.89 7.23 9.52
N PHE A 67 -4.28 7.88 8.43
CA PHE A 67 -3.78 7.52 7.10
C PHE A 67 -2.28 7.78 6.94
N ALA A 68 -1.79 8.93 7.42
CA ALA A 68 -0.35 9.23 7.37
C ALA A 68 0.50 8.30 8.24
N GLU A 69 -0.04 7.81 9.36
CA GLU A 69 0.60 6.76 10.15
C GLU A 69 0.69 5.45 9.36
N ASN A 70 -0.39 5.04 8.67
CA ASN A 70 -0.39 3.86 7.81
C ASN A 70 0.62 3.96 6.66
N LEU A 71 0.74 5.13 6.02
CA LEU A 71 1.76 5.37 4.99
C LEU A 71 3.18 5.26 5.58
N THR A 72 3.41 5.85 6.75
CA THR A 72 4.72 5.81 7.43
C THR A 72 5.12 4.38 7.80
N LEU A 73 4.17 3.60 8.35
CA LEU A 73 4.37 2.19 8.66
C LEU A 73 4.68 1.40 7.39
N THR A 74 3.93 1.62 6.31
CA THR A 74 4.10 0.93 5.03
C THR A 74 5.46 1.21 4.41
N ILE A 75 5.90 2.48 4.38
CA ILE A 75 7.25 2.85 3.94
C ILE A 75 8.30 2.09 4.76
N THR A 76 8.20 2.14 6.08
CA THR A 76 9.16 1.49 6.99
C THR A 76 9.21 -0.02 6.76
N ALA A 77 8.06 -0.67 6.56
CA ALA A 77 8.00 -2.11 6.28
C ALA A 77 8.67 -2.43 4.93
N LEU A 78 8.31 -1.71 3.87
CA LEU A 78 8.86 -1.91 2.53
C LEU A 78 10.38 -1.69 2.46
N GLU A 79 10.90 -0.70 3.19
CA GLU A 79 12.35 -0.45 3.27
C GLU A 79 13.11 -1.57 3.98
N ASN A 80 12.46 -2.26 4.92
CA ASN A 80 13.03 -3.39 5.65
C ASN A 80 12.84 -4.74 4.96
N MET A 81 11.97 -4.83 3.95
CA MET A 81 11.78 -6.03 3.14
C MET A 81 12.86 -6.15 2.06
N THR A 82 13.26 -7.37 1.76
CA THR A 82 13.95 -7.71 0.51
C THR A 82 13.02 -7.56 -0.69
N ASP A 83 13.57 -7.54 -1.90
CA ASP A 83 12.75 -7.47 -3.12
C ASP A 83 11.94 -8.75 -3.35
N ASP A 84 12.42 -9.90 -2.88
CA ASP A 84 11.71 -11.18 -2.94
C ASP A 84 10.51 -11.20 -1.99
N GLU A 85 10.68 -10.72 -0.75
CA GLU A 85 9.58 -10.57 0.21
C GLU A 85 8.49 -9.64 -0.31
N TYR A 86 8.89 -8.48 -0.87
CA TYR A 86 7.95 -7.57 -1.51
C TYR A 86 7.25 -8.21 -2.73
N THR A 87 7.98 -8.97 -3.55
CA THR A 87 7.39 -9.62 -4.72
C THR A 87 6.33 -10.63 -4.31
N LYS A 88 6.58 -11.39 -3.24
CA LYS A 88 5.60 -12.33 -2.68
C LYS A 88 4.37 -11.60 -2.14
N LEU A 89 4.56 -10.59 -1.29
CA LEU A 89 3.46 -9.76 -0.76
C LEU A 89 2.60 -9.17 -1.89
N LYS A 90 3.24 -8.63 -2.93
CA LYS A 90 2.55 -8.09 -4.09
C LYS A 90 1.73 -9.17 -4.81
N GLN A 91 2.26 -10.40 -4.95
CA GLN A 91 1.51 -11.51 -5.54
C GLN A 91 0.30 -11.88 -4.69
N ASP A 92 0.47 -12.01 -3.38
CA ASP A 92 -0.60 -12.32 -2.44
C ASP A 92 -1.75 -11.30 -2.56
N ILE A 93 -1.44 -10.00 -2.66
CA ILE A 93 -2.42 -8.93 -2.90
C ILE A 93 -3.12 -9.08 -4.26
N LEU A 94 -2.38 -9.36 -5.33
CA LEU A 94 -2.95 -9.46 -6.68
C LEU A 94 -3.84 -10.71 -6.85
N GLU A 95 -3.59 -11.75 -6.06
CA GLU A 95 -4.39 -12.96 -6.02
C GLU A 95 -5.67 -12.81 -5.16
N PHE A 96 -5.70 -11.85 -4.23
CA PHE A 96 -6.87 -11.60 -3.38
C PHE A 96 -8.09 -11.15 -4.21
N GLU A 97 -9.17 -11.92 -4.21
CA GLU A 97 -10.38 -11.63 -5.00
C GLU A 97 -11.37 -10.74 -4.22
N PRO A 98 -12.08 -9.81 -4.89
CA PRO A 98 -13.08 -8.99 -4.23
C PRO A 98 -14.30 -9.84 -3.82
N GLY A 99 -14.88 -9.56 -2.66
CA GLY A 99 -16.03 -10.31 -2.11
C GLY A 99 -15.67 -11.65 -1.43
N SER A 100 -14.38 -11.89 -1.17
CA SER A 100 -13.86 -13.01 -0.37
C SER A 100 -14.22 -12.90 1.12
#